data_AF-A0A8I5Y0U7-F1
#
_entry.id   AF-A0A8I5Y0U7-F1
#
_cell.length_a   1.000
_cell.length_b   1.000
_cell.length_c   1.000
_cell.angle_alpha   90.00
_cell.angle_beta   90.00
_cell.angle_gamma   90.00
#
_symmetry.space_group_name_H-M   'P 1'
#
loop_
_entity.id
_entity.type
_entity.pdbx_description
1 polymer ?
#
loop_
_entity_poly.entity_id
_entity_poly.type
_entity_poly.pdbx_seq_one_letter_code
_entity_poly.pdbx_strand_id
1 'polypeptide(L)'
;MSLDVVWKVSILEDLKTVTPPKVSLFEPSEAEIADKQKATLVCLARGFFPDHVELSWWVNGKEIRNGVSTDPQAYKESNNITYCLSSRLRVSAPFWHNPRNHFRCQVQFYGLTEEDNWSEDSPKPVTQNISAEAWGRADCGITSASYQQGVLSATILYEILIGKATLYAVLVSTLVVMAMVKRKSS
;
A
#
# COMPACT_ATOMS: atom_id res chain seq x y z
N MET A 1 -21.37 12.17 43.23
CA MET A 1 -20.32 13.22 43.21
C MET A 1 -19.03 12.67 43.83
N SER A 2 -18.36 11.68 43.23
CA SER A 2 -16.96 11.35 43.61
C SER A 2 -16.28 10.32 42.69
N LEU A 3 -16.64 10.28 41.41
CA LEU A 3 -15.86 9.56 40.39
C LEU A 3 -15.29 10.55 39.37
N ASP A 4 -16.06 11.58 39.01
CA ASP A 4 -15.66 12.63 38.07
C ASP A 4 -14.44 13.46 38.54
N VAL A 5 -14.22 13.56 39.85
CA VAL A 5 -13.10 14.32 40.43
C VAL A 5 -11.79 13.53 40.38
N VAL A 6 -11.86 12.20 40.53
CA VAL A 6 -10.64 11.35 40.54
C VAL A 6 -10.07 11.23 39.13
N TRP A 7 -10.91 11.08 38.10
CA TRP A 7 -10.44 11.05 36.71
C TRP A 7 -9.85 12.38 36.26
N LYS A 8 -10.38 13.51 36.73
CA LYS A 8 -9.94 14.85 36.32
C LYS A 8 -8.57 15.26 36.91
N VAL A 9 -8.17 14.70 38.05
CA VAL A 9 -6.91 15.05 38.73
C VAL A 9 -5.69 14.38 38.07
N SER A 10 -5.83 13.24 37.41
CA SER A 10 -4.71 12.60 36.66
C SER A 10 -4.48 13.18 35.26
N ILE A 11 -5.48 13.88 34.70
CA ILE A 11 -5.45 14.35 33.29
C ILE A 11 -4.64 15.64 33.12
N LEU A 12 -4.57 16.50 34.14
CA LEU A 12 -4.04 17.86 34.00
C LEU A 12 -2.50 17.93 33.98
N GLU A 13 -1.79 16.93 34.49
CA GLU A 13 -0.32 16.88 34.49
C GLU A 13 0.26 16.18 33.23
N ASP A 14 -0.55 15.40 32.51
CA ASP A 14 -0.14 14.55 31.38
C ASP A 14 -0.44 15.13 29.98
N LEU A 15 -1.06 16.32 29.88
CA LEU A 15 -1.32 16.91 28.56
C LEU A 15 -0.03 17.15 27.76
N LYS A 16 1.10 17.45 28.41
CA LYS A 16 2.39 17.72 27.74
C LYS A 16 3.06 16.47 27.15
N THR A 17 2.62 15.27 27.54
CA THR A 17 3.24 14.00 27.13
C THR A 17 2.44 13.27 26.07
N VAL A 18 1.29 13.83 25.66
CA VAL A 18 0.45 13.28 24.59
C VAL A 18 1.24 13.26 23.29
N THR A 19 1.31 12.08 22.68
CA THR A 19 2.11 11.85 21.47
C THR A 19 1.33 10.95 20.50
N PRO A 20 1.21 11.33 19.22
CA PRO A 20 0.49 10.54 18.24
C PRO A 20 1.33 9.32 17.80
N PRO A 21 0.69 8.22 17.38
CA PRO A 21 1.39 7.02 16.95
C PRO A 21 2.11 7.23 15.62
N LYS A 22 3.29 6.65 15.52
CA LYS A 22 3.94 6.38 14.23
C LYS A 22 3.46 5.02 13.74
N VAL A 23 2.73 5.03 12.63
CA VAL A 23 2.18 3.80 12.02
C VAL A 23 3.12 3.32 10.93
N SER A 24 3.43 2.04 10.93
CA SER A 24 4.25 1.39 9.90
C SER A 24 3.57 0.11 9.45
N LEU A 25 3.54 -0.11 8.14
CA LEU A 25 2.97 -1.32 7.53
C LEU A 25 4.11 -2.12 6.90
N PHE A 26 4.26 -3.36 7.35
CA PHE A 26 5.27 -4.30 6.88
C PHE A 26 4.63 -5.29 5.90
N GLU A 27 5.26 -5.42 4.74
CA GLU A 27 4.88 -6.39 3.71
C GLU A 27 5.10 -7.83 4.21
N PRO A 28 4.35 -8.81 3.68
CA PRO A 28 4.53 -10.22 3.98
C PRO A 28 5.92 -10.72 3.56
N SER A 29 6.46 -11.69 4.30
CA SER A 29 7.72 -12.33 3.91
C SER A 29 7.51 -13.26 2.71
N GLU A 30 8.43 -13.23 1.74
CA GLU A 30 8.42 -14.15 0.58
C GLU A 30 8.49 -15.62 1.02
N ALA A 31 9.21 -15.91 2.10
CA ALA A 31 9.32 -17.25 2.66
C ALA A 31 7.96 -17.80 3.15
N GLU A 32 7.12 -16.98 3.80
CA GLU A 32 5.76 -17.38 4.19
C GLU A 32 4.90 -17.68 2.97
N ILE A 33 4.99 -16.82 1.94
CA ILE A 33 4.19 -16.98 0.72
C ILE A 33 4.57 -18.27 0.00
N ALA A 34 5.87 -18.53 -0.16
CA ALA A 34 6.37 -19.74 -0.81
C ALA A 34 5.95 -21.02 -0.07
N ASP A 35 6.16 -21.07 1.25
CA ASP A 35 5.93 -22.27 2.07
C ASP A 35 4.45 -22.52 2.37
N LYS A 36 3.68 -21.46 2.67
CA LYS A 36 2.32 -21.58 3.22
C LYS A 36 1.22 -21.08 2.29
N GLN A 37 1.57 -20.52 1.12
CA GLN A 37 0.63 -19.93 0.17
C GLN A 37 -0.30 -18.88 0.80
N LYS A 38 0.21 -18.21 1.85
CA LYS A 38 -0.48 -17.18 2.63
C LYS A 38 0.45 -16.00 2.83
N ALA A 39 -0.13 -14.83 2.96
CA ALA A 39 0.58 -13.57 3.09
C ALA A 39 0.07 -12.83 4.32
N THR A 40 0.94 -12.63 5.31
CA THR A 40 0.60 -11.91 6.55
C THR A 40 1.24 -10.52 6.53
N LEU A 41 0.41 -9.48 6.43
CA LEU A 41 0.83 -8.10 6.64
C LEU A 41 0.87 -7.80 8.14
N VAL A 42 1.83 -6.98 8.57
CA VAL A 42 1.95 -6.56 9.97
C VAL A 42 1.89 -5.05 10.05
N CYS A 43 0.95 -4.53 10.83
CA CYS A 43 0.88 -3.12 11.17
C CYS A 43 1.42 -2.90 12.58
N LEU A 44 2.28 -1.90 12.74
CA LEU A 44 2.84 -1.49 14.02
C LEU A 44 2.55 -0.01 14.26
N ALA A 45 1.78 0.28 15.32
CA ALA A 45 1.63 1.60 15.88
C ALA A 45 2.58 1.72 17.08
N ARG A 46 3.46 2.72 17.09
CA ARG A 46 4.47 2.87 18.15
C ARG A 46 4.64 4.31 18.59
N GLY A 47 5.10 4.49 19.82
CA GLY A 47 5.50 5.79 20.35
C GLY A 47 4.32 6.71 20.64
N PHE A 48 3.15 6.15 20.98
CA PHE A 48 1.96 6.94 21.31
C PHE A 48 1.68 6.98 22.80
N PHE A 49 1.05 8.07 23.24
CA PHE A 49 0.53 8.24 24.59
C PHE A 49 -0.64 9.21 24.54
N PRO A 50 -1.76 8.97 25.26
CA PRO A 50 -2.07 7.80 26.08
C PRO A 50 -2.33 6.54 25.23
N ASP A 51 -2.66 5.41 25.85
CA ASP A 51 -2.89 4.11 25.18
C ASP A 51 -4.22 4.00 24.39
N HIS A 52 -4.91 5.12 24.21
CA HIS A 52 -6.23 5.19 23.61
C HIS A 52 -6.13 5.23 22.07
N VAL A 53 -6.06 4.04 21.47
CA VAL A 53 -6.02 3.87 20.01
C VAL A 53 -6.94 2.76 19.54
N GLU A 54 -7.51 2.92 18.35
CA GLU A 54 -8.24 1.87 17.65
C GLU A 54 -7.60 1.58 16.30
N LEU A 55 -7.21 0.32 16.09
CA LEU A 55 -6.58 -0.12 14.84
C LEU A 55 -7.61 -0.84 13.97
N SER A 56 -7.78 -0.36 12.73
CA SER A 56 -8.66 -0.93 11.72
C SER A 56 -7.89 -1.23 10.43
N TRP A 57 -8.31 -2.29 9.73
CA TRP A 57 -7.75 -2.67 8.44
C TRP A 57 -8.75 -2.35 7.33
N TRP A 58 -8.22 -1.77 6.26
CA TRP A 58 -8.96 -1.38 5.08
C TRP A 58 -8.33 -2.01 3.86
N VAL A 59 -9.16 -2.62 3.03
CA VAL A 59 -8.73 -3.20 1.75
C VAL A 59 -9.62 -2.65 0.65
N ASN A 60 -9.02 -2.04 -0.36
CA ASN A 60 -9.75 -1.40 -1.48
C ASN A 60 -10.84 -0.43 -1.00
N GLY A 61 -10.55 0.36 0.04
CA GLY A 61 -11.48 1.33 0.61
C GLY A 61 -12.58 0.76 1.52
N LYS A 62 -12.58 -0.54 1.81
CA LYS A 62 -13.55 -1.18 2.71
C LYS A 62 -12.89 -1.73 3.98
N GLU A 63 -13.47 -1.46 5.14
CA GLU A 63 -13.03 -2.06 6.41
C GLU A 63 -13.21 -3.59 6.38
N ILE A 64 -12.18 -4.31 6.81
CA ILE A 64 -12.19 -5.76 6.93
C ILE A 64 -11.86 -6.21 8.35
N ARG A 65 -12.48 -7.31 8.76
CA ARG A 65 -12.24 -7.96 10.06
C ARG A 65 -11.83 -9.43 9.91
N ASN A 66 -12.10 -10.02 8.75
CA ASN A 66 -11.73 -11.40 8.47
C ASN A 66 -10.21 -11.51 8.31
N GLY A 67 -9.60 -12.45 9.05
CA GLY A 67 -8.16 -12.67 9.01
C GLY A 67 -7.34 -11.59 9.75
N VAL A 68 -8.00 -10.68 10.47
CA VAL A 68 -7.36 -9.68 11.32
C VAL A 68 -7.14 -10.25 12.71
N SER A 69 -5.94 -10.02 13.24
CA SER A 69 -5.59 -10.32 14.63
C SER A 69 -4.81 -9.14 15.21
N THR A 70 -5.49 -8.34 16.03
CA THR A 70 -4.92 -7.19 16.75
C THR A 70 -4.58 -7.62 18.16
N ASP A 71 -3.44 -7.19 18.68
CA ASP A 71 -3.07 -7.45 20.07
C ASP A 71 -4.14 -6.86 21.02
N PRO A 72 -4.55 -7.57 22.08
CA PRO A 72 -5.69 -7.17 22.91
C PRO A 72 -5.45 -5.90 23.72
N GLN A 73 -4.19 -5.58 24.01
CA GLN A 73 -3.80 -4.40 24.76
C GLN A 73 -2.49 -3.83 24.21
N ALA A 74 -2.37 -2.51 24.20
CA ALA A 74 -1.10 -1.85 23.91
C ALA A 74 -0.09 -2.12 25.04
N TYR A 75 1.14 -2.47 24.70
CA TYR A 75 2.19 -2.70 25.68
C TYR A 75 3.08 -1.48 25.81
N LYS A 76 3.57 -1.22 27.02
CA LYS A 76 4.48 -0.11 27.30
C LYS A 76 5.88 -0.42 26.75
N GLU A 77 6.49 0.55 26.10
CA GLU A 77 7.86 0.41 25.58
C GLU A 77 8.86 0.51 26.74
N SER A 78 9.81 -0.43 26.83
CA SER A 78 10.65 -0.65 28.03
C SER A 78 11.42 0.58 28.53
N ASN A 79 11.73 1.54 27.66
CA ASN A 79 12.53 2.72 27.97
C ASN A 79 11.75 4.05 27.87
N ASN A 80 10.44 4.00 27.61
CA ASN A 80 9.61 5.18 27.38
C ASN A 80 8.30 5.13 28.19
N ILE A 81 7.63 6.29 28.27
CA ILE A 81 6.25 6.40 28.77
C ILE A 81 5.24 5.95 27.69
N THR A 82 5.69 5.84 26.44
CA THR A 82 4.87 5.54 25.27
C THR A 82 4.50 4.06 25.12
N TYR A 83 3.42 3.83 24.39
CA TYR A 83 2.84 2.55 24.09
C TYR A 83 3.11 2.11 22.65
N CYS A 84 2.97 0.80 22.45
CA CYS A 84 3.06 0.12 21.16
C CYS A 84 1.88 -0.85 21.01
N LEU A 85 1.33 -0.93 19.81
CA LEU A 85 0.24 -1.85 19.44
C LEU A 85 0.55 -2.47 18.08
N SER A 86 0.42 -3.78 17.98
CA SER A 86 0.58 -4.49 16.71
C SER A 86 -0.71 -5.17 16.27
N SER A 87 -0.89 -5.24 14.95
CA SER A 87 -1.98 -5.99 14.33
C SER A 87 -1.49 -6.71 13.09
N ARG A 88 -2.10 -7.85 12.79
CA ARG A 88 -1.71 -8.73 11.70
C ARG A 88 -2.93 -8.99 10.82
N LEU A 89 -2.76 -8.85 9.52
CA LEU A 89 -3.77 -9.19 8.54
C LEU A 89 -3.26 -10.33 7.67
N ARG A 90 -3.96 -11.46 7.71
CA ARG A 90 -3.63 -12.63 6.90
C ARG A 90 -4.56 -12.80 5.71
N VAL A 91 -3.99 -12.82 4.52
CA VAL A 91 -4.70 -13.04 3.25
C VAL A 91 -4.08 -14.21 2.48
N SER A 92 -4.76 -14.67 1.43
CA SER A 92 -4.20 -15.65 0.50
C SER A 92 -3.12 -15.03 -0.39
N ALA A 93 -2.07 -15.79 -0.74
CA ALA A 93 -1.01 -15.30 -1.61
C ALA A 93 -1.50 -14.71 -2.96
N PRO A 94 -2.45 -15.32 -3.70
CA PRO A 94 -2.96 -14.73 -4.94
C PRO A 94 -3.64 -13.36 -4.75
N PHE A 95 -4.24 -13.14 -3.58
CA PHE A 95 -4.86 -11.86 -3.23
C PHE A 95 -3.81 -10.79 -2.94
N TRP A 96 -2.73 -11.14 -2.24
CA TRP A 96 -1.59 -10.24 -2.04
C TRP A 96 -0.88 -9.89 -3.36
N HIS A 97 -0.72 -10.87 -4.26
CA HIS A 97 -0.02 -10.67 -5.53
C HIS A 97 -0.79 -9.87 -6.59
N ASN A 98 -2.04 -9.48 -6.31
CA ASN A 98 -2.78 -8.61 -7.20
C ASN A 98 -2.37 -7.15 -6.95
N PRO A 99 -1.66 -6.47 -7.88
CA PRO A 99 -1.19 -5.10 -7.68
C PRO A 99 -2.30 -4.05 -7.63
N ARG A 100 -3.55 -4.45 -7.95
CA ARG A 100 -4.72 -3.59 -7.81
C ARG A 100 -5.26 -3.56 -6.37
N ASN A 101 -4.85 -4.50 -5.53
CA ASN A 101 -5.28 -4.53 -4.15
C ASN A 101 -4.49 -3.51 -3.33
N HIS A 102 -5.20 -2.60 -2.67
CA HIS A 102 -4.67 -1.59 -1.78
C HIS A 102 -4.97 -1.98 -0.34
N PHE A 103 -3.94 -2.06 0.48
CA PHE A 103 -4.02 -2.40 1.89
C PHE A 103 -3.67 -1.16 2.72
N ARG A 104 -4.51 -0.84 3.69
CA ARG A 104 -4.33 0.31 4.56
C ARG A 104 -4.60 -0.08 6.01
N CYS A 105 -3.62 0.15 6.85
CA CYS A 105 -3.79 0.09 8.30
C CYS A 105 -4.11 1.51 8.78
N GLN A 106 -5.25 1.69 9.44
CA GLN A 106 -5.66 2.96 10.03
C GLN A 106 -5.66 2.83 11.55
N VAL A 107 -5.06 3.80 12.22
CA VAL A 107 -5.04 3.95 13.66
C VAL A 107 -5.76 5.25 14.00
N GLN A 108 -6.92 5.12 14.64
CA GLN A 108 -7.63 6.24 15.24
C GLN A 108 -6.98 6.51 16.59
N PHE A 109 -6.33 7.66 16.70
CA PHE A 109 -5.70 8.13 17.94
C PHE A 109 -6.64 9.14 18.62
N TYR A 110 -6.91 8.93 19.90
CA TYR A 110 -7.71 9.83 20.73
C TYR A 110 -6.79 10.70 21.56
N GLY A 111 -6.45 11.86 20.99
CA GLY A 111 -5.57 12.85 21.59
C GLY A 111 -6.35 13.98 22.26
N LEU A 112 -5.77 15.17 22.22
CA LEU A 112 -6.37 16.37 22.80
C LEU A 112 -7.55 16.89 21.95
N THR A 113 -8.40 17.67 22.61
CA THR A 113 -9.52 18.42 22.04
C THR A 113 -9.11 19.87 21.78
N GLU A 114 -9.88 20.65 21.03
CA GLU A 114 -9.55 22.05 20.71
C GLU A 114 -9.50 22.92 21.98
N GLU A 115 -10.29 22.59 22.99
CA GLU A 115 -10.42 23.30 24.26
C GLU A 115 -9.20 23.12 25.18
N ASP A 116 -8.39 22.09 24.95
CA ASP A 116 -7.24 21.78 25.79
C ASP A 116 -6.09 22.78 25.59
N ASN A 117 -5.50 23.26 26.69
CA ASN A 117 -4.37 24.17 26.63
C ASN A 117 -3.08 23.41 26.25
N TRP A 118 -2.53 23.73 25.07
CA TRP A 118 -1.26 23.19 24.59
C TRP A 118 -0.22 24.29 24.57
N SER A 119 0.76 24.19 25.47
CA SER A 119 1.80 25.23 25.67
C SER A 119 3.18 24.80 25.18
N GLU A 120 3.27 23.76 24.35
CA GLU A 120 4.52 23.25 23.78
C GLU A 120 4.74 23.80 22.36
N ASP A 121 6.00 23.95 21.96
CA ASP A 121 6.39 24.44 20.62
C ASP A 121 6.06 23.46 19.47
N SER A 122 5.66 22.23 19.81
CA SER A 122 5.32 21.19 18.84
C SER A 122 3.84 21.24 18.44
N PRO A 123 3.45 20.62 17.30
CA PRO A 123 2.05 20.59 16.88
C PRO A 123 1.17 19.91 17.94
N LYS A 124 0.02 20.53 18.25
CA LYS A 124 -0.94 19.97 19.22
C LYS A 124 -1.42 18.59 18.76
N PRO A 125 -1.26 17.53 19.57
CA PRO A 125 -1.61 16.16 19.22
C PRO A 125 -3.11 15.94 19.41
N VAL A 126 -3.90 16.42 18.46
CA VAL A 126 -5.36 16.27 18.48
C VAL A 126 -5.81 14.86 18.09
N THR A 127 -7.08 14.56 18.35
CA THR A 127 -7.72 13.34 17.83
C THR A 127 -7.64 13.29 16.31
N GLN A 128 -7.01 12.24 15.77
CA GLN A 128 -6.74 12.13 14.34
C GLN A 128 -6.62 10.68 13.87
N ASN A 129 -6.77 10.48 12.56
CA ASN A 129 -6.56 9.20 11.90
C ASN A 129 -5.19 9.16 11.23
N ILE A 130 -4.33 8.24 11.67
CA ILE A 130 -3.02 8.01 11.08
C ILE A 130 -3.06 6.68 10.34
N SER A 131 -2.59 6.64 9.10
CA SER A 131 -2.55 5.39 8.33
C SER A 131 -1.22 5.13 7.64
N ALA A 132 -0.94 3.85 7.46
CA ALA A 132 0.12 3.35 6.60
C ALA A 132 -0.47 2.43 5.53
N GLU A 133 0.09 2.49 4.33
CA GLU A 133 -0.47 1.89 3.13
C GLU A 133 0.56 1.05 2.39
N ALA A 134 0.09 -0.03 1.77
CA ALA A 134 0.88 -0.89 0.90
C ALA A 134 0.00 -1.38 -0.24
N TRP A 135 0.61 -1.53 -1.41
CA TRP A 135 -0.04 -2.12 -2.57
C TRP A 135 0.34 -3.59 -2.65
N GLY A 136 -0.58 -4.40 -3.16
CA GLY A 136 -0.27 -5.78 -3.52
C GLY A 136 0.94 -5.81 -4.45
N ARG A 137 1.83 -6.78 -4.25
CA ARG A 137 3.05 -6.89 -5.03
C ARG A 137 3.02 -8.17 -5.82
N ALA A 138 3.00 -8.04 -7.14
CA ALA A 138 3.19 -9.22 -7.98
C ALA A 138 4.60 -9.78 -7.72
N ASP A 139 4.68 -11.09 -7.58
CA ASP A 139 5.97 -11.80 -7.52
C ASP A 139 6.82 -11.47 -8.76
N CYS A 140 8.12 -11.78 -8.74
CA CYS A 140 9.03 -11.61 -9.89
C CYS A 140 8.67 -12.53 -11.10
N GLY A 141 7.46 -13.08 -11.14
CA GLY A 141 6.87 -13.81 -12.27
C GLY A 141 6.13 -12.91 -13.26
N ILE A 142 5.70 -13.48 -14.39
CA ILE A 142 4.99 -12.75 -15.45
C ILE A 142 3.70 -12.14 -14.88
N THR A 143 3.68 -10.82 -14.71
CA THR A 143 2.52 -10.06 -14.24
C THR A 143 1.58 -9.77 -15.41
N SER A 144 0.29 -9.49 -15.11
CA SER A 144 -0.66 -9.05 -16.15
C SER A 144 -0.23 -7.74 -16.80
N ALA A 145 0.41 -6.83 -16.05
CA ALA A 145 0.98 -5.60 -16.57
C ALA A 145 2.16 -5.87 -17.54
N SER A 146 3.08 -6.78 -17.18
CA SER A 146 4.17 -7.18 -18.08
C SER A 146 3.66 -7.94 -19.31
N TYR A 147 2.58 -8.73 -19.17
CA TYR A 147 1.92 -9.38 -20.31
C TYR A 147 1.28 -8.35 -21.25
N GLN A 148 0.53 -7.38 -20.71
CA GLN A 148 -0.05 -6.29 -21.50
C GLN A 148 1.02 -5.50 -22.24
N GLN A 149 2.12 -5.17 -21.57
CA GLN A 149 3.25 -4.48 -22.19
C GLN A 149 3.96 -5.35 -23.24
N GLY A 150 4.06 -6.65 -23.02
CA GLY A 150 4.55 -7.62 -24.00
C GLY A 150 3.69 -7.69 -25.26
N VAL A 151 2.37 -7.72 -25.12
CA VAL A 151 1.42 -7.72 -26.25
C VAL A 151 1.48 -6.38 -27.01
N LEU A 152 1.57 -5.25 -26.30
CA LEU A 152 1.75 -3.93 -26.93
C LEU A 152 3.06 -3.84 -27.70
N SER A 153 4.16 -4.36 -27.14
CA SER A 153 5.45 -4.40 -27.86
C SER A 153 5.37 -5.30 -29.10
N ALA A 154 4.73 -6.47 -29.00
CA ALA A 154 4.61 -7.41 -30.10
C ALA A 154 3.73 -6.84 -31.24
N THR A 155 2.64 -6.17 -30.90
CA THR A 155 1.75 -5.52 -31.89
C THR A 155 2.49 -4.41 -32.64
N ILE A 156 3.22 -3.53 -31.94
CA ILE A 156 4.05 -2.50 -32.59
C ILE A 156 5.09 -3.11 -33.53
N LEU A 157 5.76 -4.19 -33.11
CA LEU A 157 6.73 -4.90 -33.95
C LEU A 157 6.07 -5.51 -35.19
N TYR A 158 4.89 -6.09 -35.04
CA TYR A 158 4.14 -6.69 -36.15
C TYR A 158 3.72 -5.64 -37.19
N GLU A 159 3.22 -4.49 -36.73
CA GLU A 159 2.88 -3.36 -37.60
C GLU A 159 4.10 -2.85 -38.38
N ILE A 160 5.27 -2.75 -37.73
CA ILE A 160 6.52 -2.37 -38.41
C ILE A 160 6.92 -3.41 -39.46
N LEU A 161 6.80 -4.70 -39.15
CA LEU A 161 7.14 -5.78 -40.08
C LEU A 161 6.21 -5.80 -41.30
N ILE A 162 4.90 -5.62 -41.10
CA ILE A 162 3.93 -5.49 -42.20
C ILE A 162 4.24 -4.25 -43.04
N GLY A 163 4.52 -3.11 -42.40
CA GLY A 163 4.92 -1.89 -43.08
C GLY A 163 6.17 -2.07 -43.95
N LYS A 164 7.17 -2.80 -43.45
CA LYS A 164 8.35 -3.15 -44.25
C LYS A 164 8.01 -4.07 -45.41
N ALA A 165 7.26 -5.15 -45.16
CA ALA A 165 6.89 -6.13 -46.19
C ALA A 165 6.10 -5.50 -47.34
N THR A 166 5.14 -4.61 -47.02
CA THR A 166 4.36 -3.87 -48.01
C THR A 166 5.24 -2.93 -48.84
N LEU A 167 6.18 -2.21 -48.21
CA LEU A 167 7.14 -1.36 -48.93
C LEU A 167 8.03 -2.18 -49.89
N TYR A 168 8.54 -3.33 -49.44
CA TYR A 168 9.32 -4.24 -50.30
C TYR A 168 8.50 -4.75 -51.48
N ALA A 169 7.23 -5.14 -51.28
CA ALA A 169 6.35 -5.59 -52.34
C ALA A 169 6.11 -4.51 -53.39
N VAL A 170 5.91 -3.25 -52.97
CA VAL A 170 5.75 -2.10 -53.88
C VAL A 170 7.03 -1.86 -54.68
N LEU A 171 8.20 -1.84 -54.03
CA LEU A 171 9.49 -1.62 -54.69
C LEU A 171 9.81 -2.71 -55.73
N VAL A 172 9.57 -3.98 -55.40
CA VAL A 172 9.79 -5.08 -56.35
C VAL A 172 8.80 -4.98 -57.52
N SER A 173 7.54 -4.65 -57.24
CA SER A 173 6.52 -4.50 -58.28
C SER A 173 6.85 -3.37 -59.26
N THR A 174 7.32 -2.20 -58.77
CA THR A 174 7.72 -1.09 -59.64
C THR A 174 8.94 -1.43 -60.48
N LEU A 175 9.94 -2.11 -59.91
CA LEU A 175 11.11 -2.58 -60.66
C LEU A 175 10.74 -3.57 -61.77
N VAL A 176 9.83 -4.51 -61.51
CA VAL A 176 9.34 -5.46 -62.51
C VAL A 176 8.60 -4.75 -63.64
N VAL A 177 7.73 -3.78 -63.32
CA VAL A 177 7.03 -2.98 -64.34
C VAL A 177 8.02 -2.18 -65.19
N MET A 178 9.00 -1.52 -64.57
CA MET A 178 10.04 -0.79 -65.30
C MET A 178 10.87 -1.71 -66.23
N ALA A 179 11.20 -2.92 -65.77
CA ALA A 179 11.92 -3.91 -66.58
C ALA A 179 11.09 -4.40 -67.78
N MET A 180 9.79 -4.64 -67.58
CA MET A 180 8.88 -5.03 -68.66
C MET A 180 8.70 -3.92 -69.70
N VAL A 181 8.56 -2.66 -69.28
CA VAL A 181 8.49 -1.51 -70.19
C VAL A 181 9.77 -1.37 -71.01
N LYS A 182 10.94 -1.48 -70.36
CA LYS A 182 12.25 -1.41 -71.04
C LYS A 182 12.43 -2.53 -72.07
N ARG A 183 12.02 -3.76 -71.75
CA ARG A 183 12.06 -4.90 -72.71
C ARG A 183 11.15 -4.70 -73.92
N LYS A 184 10.00 -4.06 -73.76
CA LYS A 184 9.06 -3.81 -74.87
C LYS A 184 9.52 -2.68 -75.79
N SER A 185 10.40 -1.81 -75.32
CA SER A 185 10.95 -0.66 -76.06
C SER A 185 12.26 -0.96 -76.80
N SER A 186 12.83 -2.17 -76.65
CA SER A 186 14.04 -2.65 -77.34
C SER A 186 13.68 -3.69 -78.38
#